data_AF-A0A914L1H5-F1
#
_entry.id   AF-A0A914L1H5-F1
#
_cell.length_a   1.000
_cell.length_b   1.000
_cell.length_c   1.000
_cell.angle_alpha   90.00
_cell.angle_beta   90.00
_cell.angle_gamma   90.00
#
_symmetry.space_group_name_H-M   'P 1'
#
loop_
_entity.id
_entity.type
_entity.pdbx_description
1 polymer ?
#
loop_
_entity_poly.entity_id
_entity_poly.type
_entity_poly.pdbx_seq_one_letter_code
_entity_poly.pdbx_strand_id
1 'polypeptide(L)'
;MLTKVILLYPGANLLELVERFFFTYSTWNWQIPLRINKNGHVDQQKLMTIYTPTYPEMSLTAKITESTQKTILDALIKGLKKTMESTSIP
;
A
#
# COMPACT_ATOMS: atom_id res chain seq x y z
N MET A 1 -0.17 5.02 -3.04
CA MET A 1 -0.40 3.56 -2.93
C MET A 1 -0.63 2.96 -4.32
N LEU A 2 -1.79 3.15 -4.96
CA LEU A 2 -2.08 2.55 -6.28
C LEU A 2 -0.94 2.67 -7.32
N THR A 3 -0.33 3.86 -7.47
CA THR A 3 0.82 4.06 -8.37
C THR A 3 1.96 3.08 -8.10
N LYS A 4 2.25 2.74 -6.84
CA LYS A 4 3.29 1.76 -6.50
C LYS A 4 2.91 0.36 -6.95
N VAL A 5 1.63 -0.02 -6.86
CA VAL A 5 1.13 -1.32 -7.35
C VAL A 5 1.27 -1.40 -8.87
N ILE A 6 0.88 -0.33 -9.59
CA ILE A 6 1.06 -0.25 -11.05
C ILE A 6 2.55 -0.44 -11.42
N LEU A 7 3.46 0.18 -10.67
CA LEU A 7 4.90 0.04 -10.90
C LEU A 7 5.45 -1.36 -10.58
N LEU A 8 4.83 -2.09 -9.63
CA LEU A 8 5.23 -3.45 -9.27
C LEU A 8 4.69 -4.51 -10.23
N TYR A 9 3.54 -4.26 -10.84
CA TYR A 9 2.85 -5.18 -11.76
C TYR A 9 2.61 -4.50 -13.12
N PRO A 10 3.67 -4.17 -13.87
CA PRO A 10 3.50 -3.57 -15.19
C PRO A 10 2.75 -4.53 -16.12
N GLY A 11 1.74 -4.03 -16.83
CA GLY A 11 0.92 -4.82 -17.75
C GLY A 11 -0.27 -5.56 -17.13
N ALA A 12 -0.46 -5.47 -15.81
CA ALA A 12 -1.66 -6.01 -15.17
C ALA A 12 -2.92 -5.25 -15.62
N ASN A 13 -4.01 -5.98 -15.87
CA ASN A 13 -5.30 -5.38 -16.19
C ASN A 13 -5.99 -4.81 -14.92
N LEU A 14 -7.12 -4.11 -15.08
CA LEU A 14 -7.78 -3.44 -13.95
C LEU A 14 -8.20 -4.41 -12.83
N LEU A 15 -8.74 -5.58 -13.18
CA LEU A 15 -9.19 -6.56 -12.19
C LEU A 15 -8.00 -7.10 -11.40
N GLU A 16 -6.93 -7.46 -12.11
CA GLU A 16 -5.67 -7.88 -11.50
C GLU A 16 -5.09 -6.78 -10.61
N LEU A 17 -5.08 -5.51 -11.04
CA LEU A 17 -4.56 -4.40 -10.25
C LEU A 17 -5.31 -4.21 -8.93
N VAL A 18 -6.63 -4.42 -8.90
CA VAL A 18 -7.42 -4.36 -7.67
C VAL A 18 -7.04 -5.49 -6.72
N GLU A 19 -6.93 -6.72 -7.21
CA GLU A 19 -6.49 -7.86 -6.42
C GLU A 19 -5.05 -7.64 -5.89
N ARG A 20 -4.13 -7.24 -6.78
CA ARG A 20 -2.73 -6.94 -6.44
C ARG A 20 -2.62 -5.80 -5.44
N PHE A 21 -3.52 -4.80 -5.48
CA PHE A 21 -3.54 -3.72 -4.50
C PHE A 21 -3.80 -4.25 -3.10
N PHE A 22 -4.85 -5.04 -2.91
CA PHE A 22 -5.16 -5.61 -1.60
C PHE A 22 -4.08 -6.58 -1.15
N PHE A 23 -3.63 -7.48 -2.02
CA PHE A 23 -2.57 -8.44 -1.73
C PHE A 23 -1.27 -7.75 -1.29
N THR A 24 -0.83 -6.74 -2.05
CA THR A 24 0.42 -6.01 -1.76
C THR A 24 0.35 -5.39 -0.38
N TYR A 25 -0.75 -4.70 -0.05
CA TYR A 25 -0.84 -3.91 1.17
C TYR A 25 -1.30 -4.67 2.41
N SER A 26 -1.99 -5.79 2.25
CA SER A 26 -2.26 -6.71 3.36
C SER A 26 -1.01 -7.47 3.80
N THR A 27 -0.04 -7.68 2.90
CA THR A 27 1.22 -8.39 3.18
C THR A 27 2.44 -7.47 3.31
N TRP A 28 2.27 -6.17 3.06
CA TRP A 28 3.37 -5.20 3.11
C TRP A 28 3.96 -5.10 4.51
N ASN A 29 5.29 -5.11 4.60
CA ASN A 29 5.97 -4.77 5.84
C ASN A 29 5.89 -3.25 6.05
N TRP A 30 4.94 -2.79 6.86
CA TRP A 30 4.69 -1.38 7.14
C TRP A 30 5.77 -0.65 7.95
N GLN A 31 6.83 -1.36 8.38
CA GLN A 31 8.07 -0.72 8.84
C GLN A 31 8.85 -0.09 7.67
N ILE A 32 8.62 -0.56 6.45
CA ILE A 32 9.22 -0.03 5.23
C ILE A 32 8.31 1.07 4.66
N PRO A 33 8.76 2.33 4.61
CA PRO A 33 7.94 3.42 4.09
C PRO A 33 7.65 3.24 2.61
N LEU A 34 6.44 3.60 2.21
CA LEU A 34 6.04 3.57 0.82
C LEU A 34 6.58 4.79 0.08
N ARG A 35 7.50 4.52 -0.86
CA ARG A 35 8.08 5.52 -1.76
C ARG A 35 7.96 5.09 -3.21
N ILE A 36 7.75 6.08 -4.08
CA ILE A 36 7.82 5.91 -5.53
C ILE A 36 9.28 5.95 -5.98
N ASN A 37 10.06 6.91 -5.47
CA ASN A 37 11.49 7.06 -5.76
C ASN A 37 12.36 6.23 -4.81
N LYS A 38 13.51 5.77 -5.29
CA LYS A 38 14.44 4.92 -4.51
C LYS A 38 15.40 5.71 -3.60
N ASN A 39 15.51 7.03 -3.80
CA ASN A 39 16.64 7.82 -3.28
C ASN A 39 16.29 8.68 -2.03
N GLY A 40 15.25 8.33 -1.28
CA GLY A 40 14.85 9.11 -0.10
C GLY A 40 15.74 8.82 1.13
N HIS A 41 15.94 9.81 1.98
CA HIS A 41 16.64 9.66 3.27
C HIS A 41 15.89 8.68 4.19
N VAL A 42 16.59 7.85 4.95
CA VAL A 42 15.95 6.93 5.91
C VAL A 42 15.65 7.71 7.19
N ASP A 43 14.44 8.26 7.28
CA ASP A 43 13.97 8.92 8.50
C ASP A 43 13.53 7.90 9.55
N GLN A 44 13.48 8.34 10.81
CA GLN A 44 12.96 7.54 11.93
C GLN A 44 11.57 7.00 11.56
N GLN A 45 11.46 5.68 11.61
CA GLN A 45 10.32 4.95 11.08
C GLN A 45 9.08 5.21 11.94
N LYS A 46 8.01 5.66 11.29
CA LYS A 46 6.67 5.81 11.88
C LYS A 46 5.71 4.84 11.21
N LEU A 47 4.67 4.47 11.95
CA LEU A 47 3.54 3.66 11.51
C LEU A 47 3.05 4.03 10.10
N MET A 48 2.98 3.04 9.20
CA MET A 48 2.36 3.15 7.87
C MET A 48 2.79 4.41 7.08
N THR A 49 4.09 4.69 7.01
CA THR A 49 4.58 5.94 6.40
C THR A 49 4.50 5.90 4.86
N ILE A 50 3.90 6.94 4.27
CA ILE A 50 3.80 7.13 2.81
C ILE A 50 4.34 8.52 2.47
N TYR A 51 5.27 8.62 1.52
CA TYR A 51 5.88 9.90 1.14
C TYR A 51 5.32 10.48 -0.16
N THR A 52 5.30 11.81 -0.26
CA THR A 52 5.15 12.52 -1.53
C THR A 52 6.32 12.21 -2.46
N PRO A 53 6.11 12.14 -3.79
CA PRO A 53 7.18 11.86 -4.74
C PRO A 53 8.05 13.09 -5.07
N THR A 54 7.57 14.30 -4.74
CA THR A 54 8.22 15.57 -5.04
C THR A 54 9.14 16.03 -3.92
N TYR A 55 10.23 16.71 -4.26
CA TYR A 55 11.15 17.31 -3.28
C TYR A 55 10.60 18.64 -2.72
N PRO A 56 10.77 18.92 -1.42
CA PRO A 56 11.20 17.98 -0.39
C PRO A 56 10.12 16.92 -0.13
N GLU A 57 10.54 15.67 0.10
CA GLU A 57 9.59 14.58 0.40
C GLU A 57 8.90 14.86 1.75
N MET A 58 7.59 14.62 1.81
CA MET A 58 6.78 14.81 3.01
C MET A 58 5.92 13.58 3.29
N SER A 59 5.75 13.24 4.57
CA SER A 59 4.87 12.14 4.98
C SER A 59 3.39 12.53 4.86
N LEU A 60 2.64 11.80 4.04
CA LEU A 60 1.19 11.94 3.86
C LEU A 60 0.38 11.30 4.98
N THR A 61 1.01 10.43 5.78
CA THR A 61 0.37 9.66 6.85
C THR A 61 0.85 10.09 8.23
N ALA A 62 1.35 11.32 8.36
CA ALA A 62 1.86 11.86 9.62
C ALA A 62 0.87 11.79 10.79
N LYS A 63 -0.44 11.75 10.51
CA LYS A 63 -1.53 11.67 11.49
C LYS A 63 -2.00 10.25 11.82
N ILE A 64 -1.45 9.21 11.18
CA ILE A 64 -1.83 7.83 11.48
C ILE A 64 -1.41 7.48 12.91
N THR A 65 -2.35 6.91 13.67
CA THR A 65 -2.16 6.30 14.98
C THR A 65 -2.20 4.78 14.87
N GLU A 66 -1.86 4.07 15.94
CA GLU A 66 -1.96 2.60 16.00
C GLU A 66 -3.39 2.10 15.73
N SER A 67 -4.40 2.78 16.27
CA SER A 67 -5.80 2.40 16.06
C SER A 67 -6.22 2.57 14.61
N THR A 68 -5.90 3.70 13.98
CA THR A 68 -6.20 3.93 12.57
C THR A 68 -5.45 2.95 11.68
N GLN A 69 -4.16 2.67 11.97
CA GLN A 69 -3.42 1.65 11.24
C GLN A 69 -4.12 0.29 11.33
N LYS A 70 -4.51 -0.14 12.53
CA LYS A 70 -5.21 -1.41 12.72
C LYS A 70 -6.48 -1.48 11.89
N THR A 71 -7.31 -0.43 11.91
CA THR A 71 -8.53 -0.38 11.10
C THR A 71 -8.24 -0.46 9.60
N ILE A 72 -7.19 0.21 9.12
CA ILE A 72 -6.78 0.14 7.70
C ILE A 72 -6.33 -1.27 7.33
N LEU A 73 -5.51 -1.92 8.16
CA LEU A 73 -5.04 -3.29 7.92
C LEU A 73 -6.20 -4.29 7.91
N ASP A 74 -7.13 -4.17 8.85
CA ASP A 74 -8.33 -5.00 8.87
C ASP A 74 -9.17 -4.82 7.60
N ALA A 75 -9.29 -3.59 7.09
CA ALA A 75 -9.99 -3.31 5.84
C ALA A 75 -9.26 -3.88 4.61
N LEU A 76 -7.93 -3.81 4.56
CA LEU A 76 -7.13 -4.39 3.48
C LEU A 76 -7.25 -5.92 3.43
N ILE A 77 -7.20 -6.58 4.59
CA ILE A 77 -7.38 -8.03 4.71
C ILE A 77 -8.79 -8.44 4.27
N LYS A 78 -9.82 -7.71 4.69
CA LYS A 78 -11.20 -7.95 4.24
C LYS A 78 -11.35 -7.77 2.73
N GLY A 79 -10.74 -6.73 2.17
CA GLY A 79 -10.71 -6.48 0.73
C GLY A 79 -10.08 -7.64 -0.05
N LEU A 80 -8.92 -8.14 0.41
CA LEU A 80 -8.24 -9.27 -0.22
C LEU A 80 -9.13 -10.52 -0.28
N LYS A 81 -9.76 -10.89 0.84
CA LYS A 81 -10.65 -12.06 0.89
C LYS A 81 -11.77 -11.94 -0.15
N LYS A 82 -12.41 -10.78 -0.22
CA LYS A 82 -13.49 -10.52 -1.17
C LYS A 82 -13.04 -10.57 -2.64
N THR A 83 -11.85 -10.07 -2.96
CA THR A 83 -11.33 -10.12 -4.34
C THR A 83 -10.92 -11.53 -4.76
N MET A 84 -10.43 -12.35 -3.82
CA MET A 84 -10.11 -13.75 -4.10
C MET A 84 -11.39 -14.56 -4.41
N GLU A 85 -12.46 -14.35 -3.63
CA GLU A 85 -13.78 -14.96 -3.88
C GLU A 85 -14.33 -14.59 -5.26
N SER A 86 -14.16 -13.33 -5.68
CA SER A 86 -14.66 -12.83 -6.98
C SER A 86 -13.90 -13.38 -8.20
N THR A 87 -12.64 -13.75 -8.04
CA THR A 87 -11.78 -14.28 -9.14
C THR A 87 -11.93 -15.80 -9.30
N SER A 88 -12.62 -16.44 -8.37
CA SER A 88 -12.84 -17.90 -8.34
C SER A 88 -14.02 -18.37 -9.19
N ILE A 89 -14.63 -17.49 -9.99
CA ILE A 89 -15.74 -17.83 -10.88
C ILE A 89 -15.18 -18.01 -12.31
N PRO A 90 -15.27 -19.23 -12.89
CA PRO A 90 -14.72 -19.55 -14.20
C PRO A 90 -15.52 -18.95 -15.37
#